data_AF-A0AAN8U5H9-F1
#
_entry.id   AF-A0AAN8U5H9-F1
#
_cell.length_a   1.000
_cell.length_b   1.000
_cell.length_c   1.000
_cell.angle_alpha   90.00
_cell.angle_beta   90.00
_cell.angle_gamma   90.00
#
_symmetry.space_group_name_H-M   'P 1'
#
loop_
_entity.id
_entity.type
_entity.pdbx_description
1 polymer ?
#
loop_
_entity_poly.entity_id
_entity_poly.type
_entity_poly.pdbx_seq_one_letter_code
_entity_poly.pdbx_strand_id
1 'polypeptide(L)'
;MAQSQTTFVNQKLMFFGNTKEKYDLVDLLRSEAMLLGKGTFGSSYKAELENGKIVFVKRLKDCCLVQEEFKKKIQELAQLSNHHESLLPLRAYYYSKDEKLLVFDYMPMSSLASPLHINGETKRSQLTWKVRTRIAYEVARGLEFLHAQGPSVYHGNIRSSNVLLTNSFDVRLSDHGLFRLFMSNPTLSLNRGYQAPEVGYAYDISKKSDVYSFGVLLLEILTGNAPLDTIGKNKGIDLPSWVRIMFQEKPIIDVFDKNMVQHYQEFGDQMVQLLELAICFNGETKRSQLTWKVRTRIAYEVARGLEFLHAQGPSVYHGNIRSSNVLLTNSFDVCLSDHGLFRLFMSNPTLSLNGGYQAPEVGYAYDISKKLDVYSFGVMLLEILTGNAPLDTIGKNKGIDLPSWVRIMFQEKPIIDVFDKNMVQHYQEFGDQMVQLLELAICCTSKNPTKRPSIIAVANQIKRTCSFKS
;
A
#
# COMPACT_ATOMS: atom_id res chain seq x y z
N MET A 1 -28.00 -48.03 -18.31
CA MET A 1 -26.54 -47.82 -18.32
C MET A 1 -26.08 -47.82 -19.77
N ALA A 2 -25.95 -46.64 -20.36
CA ALA A 2 -25.44 -46.47 -21.72
C ALA A 2 -24.45 -45.31 -21.68
N GLN A 3 -23.24 -45.59 -22.13
CA GLN A 3 -22.14 -44.65 -22.28
C GLN A 3 -22.60 -43.48 -23.17
N SER A 4 -22.67 -42.29 -22.61
CA SER A 4 -22.61 -41.07 -23.42
C SER A 4 -21.15 -40.87 -23.85
N GLN A 5 -20.75 -41.56 -24.91
CA GLN A 5 -19.62 -41.12 -25.73
C GLN A 5 -20.04 -39.81 -26.40
N THR A 6 -19.89 -38.69 -25.67
CA THR A 6 -20.01 -37.36 -26.25
C THR A 6 -18.82 -37.18 -27.19
N THR A 7 -19.11 -37.05 -28.47
CA THR A 7 -18.20 -36.81 -29.58
C THR A 7 -17.28 -35.60 -29.32
N PHE A 8 -16.04 -35.84 -28.85
CA PHE A 8 -14.93 -34.86 -28.79
C PHE A 8 -14.31 -34.59 -30.19
N VAL A 9 -15.10 -34.65 -31.26
CA VAL A 9 -14.61 -34.87 -32.65
C VAL A 9 -13.84 -33.68 -33.25
N ASN A 10 -13.61 -32.57 -32.53
CA ASN A 10 -12.77 -31.48 -33.04
C ASN A 10 -12.03 -30.64 -31.98
N GLN A 11 -11.95 -31.08 -30.72
CA GLN A 11 -11.34 -30.28 -29.66
C GLN A 11 -9.98 -30.84 -29.27
N LYS A 12 -8.92 -30.08 -29.57
CA LYS A 12 -7.52 -30.45 -29.30
C LYS A 12 -6.94 -29.58 -28.20
N LEU A 13 -5.98 -30.14 -27.46
CA LEU A 13 -5.13 -29.39 -26.56
C LEU A 13 -4.16 -28.53 -27.39
N MET A 14 -4.09 -27.23 -27.08
CA MET A 14 -3.32 -26.26 -27.85
C MET A 14 -2.04 -25.89 -27.10
N PHE A 15 -0.88 -26.28 -27.63
CA PHE A 15 0.41 -26.07 -27.00
C PHE A 15 1.05 -24.72 -27.39
N PHE A 16 1.84 -24.16 -26.47
CA PHE A 16 2.66 -22.97 -26.69
C PHE A 16 4.12 -23.35 -26.95
N GLY A 17 4.73 -22.72 -27.97
CA GLY A 17 6.14 -22.96 -28.36
C GLY A 17 6.34 -24.18 -29.26
N ASN A 18 7.61 -24.46 -29.60
CA ASN A 18 8.02 -25.58 -30.46
C ASN A 18 8.15 -26.92 -29.72
N THR A 19 7.65 -27.01 -28.49
CA THR A 19 7.70 -28.25 -27.70
C THR A 19 6.74 -29.27 -28.29
N LYS A 20 7.29 -30.29 -28.96
CA LYS A 20 6.57 -31.54 -29.28
C LYS A 20 6.31 -32.30 -27.98
N GLU A 21 5.34 -31.83 -27.22
CA GLU A 21 4.87 -32.52 -26.03
C GLU A 21 4.21 -33.84 -26.45
N LYS A 22 4.63 -34.95 -25.82
CA LYS A 22 4.15 -36.31 -26.12
C LYS A 22 2.88 -36.64 -25.33
N TYR A 23 1.90 -35.73 -25.33
CA TYR A 23 0.58 -35.99 -24.77
C TYR A 23 -0.49 -35.12 -25.45
N ASP A 24 -1.72 -35.61 -25.46
CA ASP A 24 -2.88 -34.88 -25.99
C ASP A 24 -3.97 -34.67 -24.92
N LEU A 25 -5.15 -34.21 -25.36
CA LEU A 25 -6.28 -34.01 -24.47
C LEU A 25 -6.80 -35.33 -23.88
N VAL A 26 -6.77 -36.41 -24.64
CA VAL A 26 -7.26 -37.73 -24.21
C VAL A 26 -6.36 -38.26 -23.10
N ASP A 27 -5.05 -38.13 -23.25
CA ASP A 27 -4.08 -38.49 -22.21
C ASP A 27 -4.34 -37.71 -20.92
N LEU A 28 -4.55 -36.39 -21.04
CA LEU A 28 -4.82 -35.51 -19.89
C LEU A 28 -6.11 -35.88 -19.16
N LEU A 29 -7.18 -36.23 -19.89
CA LEU A 29 -8.49 -36.56 -19.31
C LEU A 29 -8.54 -37.98 -18.72
N ARG A 30 -7.69 -38.90 -19.20
CA ARG A 30 -7.56 -40.26 -18.66
C ARG A 30 -6.67 -40.33 -17.42
N SER A 31 -5.80 -39.35 -17.24
CA SER A 31 -4.84 -39.29 -16.14
C SER A 31 -5.55 -39.19 -14.79
N GLU A 32 -4.97 -39.84 -13.77
CA GLU A 32 -5.45 -39.69 -12.40
C GLU A 32 -5.19 -38.25 -11.93
N ALA A 33 -6.26 -37.54 -11.57
CA ALA A 33 -6.21 -36.12 -11.22
C ALA A 33 -6.51 -35.91 -9.73
N MET A 34 -5.51 -35.46 -8.98
CA MET A 34 -5.66 -35.06 -7.58
C MET A 34 -6.05 -33.59 -7.48
N LEU A 35 -7.16 -33.27 -6.80
CA LEU A 35 -7.53 -31.88 -6.50
C LEU A 35 -6.53 -31.28 -5.51
N LEU A 36 -5.86 -30.20 -5.93
CA LEU A 36 -4.92 -29.44 -5.09
C LEU A 36 -5.62 -28.32 -4.32
N GLY A 37 -6.70 -27.76 -4.88
CA GLY A 37 -7.48 -26.73 -4.21
C GLY A 37 -8.45 -25.99 -5.13
N LYS A 38 -9.33 -25.20 -4.50
CA LYS A 38 -10.24 -24.26 -5.17
C LYS A 38 -9.78 -22.83 -4.86
N GLY A 39 -9.64 -22.02 -5.89
CA GLY A 39 -9.19 -20.63 -5.79
C GLY A 39 -10.13 -19.65 -6.47
N THR A 40 -9.67 -18.40 -6.57
CA THR A 40 -10.41 -17.29 -7.18
C THR A 40 -10.88 -17.60 -8.60
N PHE A 41 -9.99 -18.17 -9.43
CA PHE A 41 -10.25 -18.40 -10.85
C PHE A 41 -10.79 -19.79 -11.20
N GLY A 42 -10.98 -20.68 -10.21
CA GLY A 42 -11.45 -22.05 -10.45
C GLY A 42 -10.74 -23.10 -9.61
N SER A 43 -10.65 -24.32 -10.13
CA SER A 43 -10.09 -25.49 -9.45
C SER A 43 -8.73 -25.86 -10.03
N SER A 44 -7.82 -26.32 -9.17
CA SER A 44 -6.45 -26.69 -9.54
C SER A 44 -6.19 -28.17 -9.25
N TYR A 45 -5.57 -28.87 -10.20
CA TYR A 45 -5.36 -30.32 -10.15
C TYR A 45 -3.89 -30.65 -10.46
N LYS A 46 -3.39 -31.70 -9.82
CA LYS A 46 -2.17 -32.42 -10.23
C LYS A 46 -2.62 -33.59 -11.08
N ALA A 47 -2.08 -33.74 -12.28
CA ALA A 47 -2.31 -34.90 -13.13
C ALA A 47 -0.97 -35.56 -13.47
N GLU A 48 -0.91 -36.89 -13.31
CA GLU A 48 0.23 -37.71 -13.72
C GLU A 48 -0.12 -38.41 -15.02
N LEU A 49 0.58 -38.05 -16.10
CA LEU A 49 0.36 -38.56 -17.44
C LEU A 49 0.97 -39.98 -17.57
N GLU A 50 0.49 -40.78 -18.53
CA GLU A 50 0.99 -42.15 -18.77
C GLU A 50 2.50 -42.22 -19.03
N ASN A 51 3.08 -41.15 -19.56
CA ASN A 51 4.51 -41.04 -19.80
C ASN A 51 5.34 -40.65 -18.55
N GLY A 52 4.72 -40.60 -17.38
CA GLY A 52 5.32 -40.23 -16.09
C GLY A 52 5.50 -38.73 -15.87
N LYS A 53 5.14 -37.89 -16.84
CA LYS A 53 5.18 -36.43 -16.68
C LYS A 53 4.03 -35.97 -15.79
N ILE A 54 4.36 -35.15 -14.80
CA ILE A 54 3.36 -34.54 -13.91
C ILE A 54 3.09 -33.11 -14.40
N VAL A 55 1.81 -32.78 -14.56
CA VAL A 55 1.35 -31.45 -14.98
C VAL A 55 0.40 -30.84 -13.95
N PHE A 56 0.37 -29.52 -13.91
CA PHE A 56 -0.60 -28.75 -13.13
C PHE A 56 -1.70 -28.25 -14.05
N VAL A 57 -2.94 -28.64 -13.77
CA VAL A 57 -4.11 -28.29 -14.59
C VAL A 57 -5.02 -27.35 -13.82
N LYS A 58 -5.29 -26.19 -14.40
CA LYS A 58 -6.24 -25.23 -13.85
C LYS A 58 -7.51 -25.21 -14.69
N ARG A 59 -8.61 -25.61 -14.08
CA ARG A 59 -9.95 -25.56 -14.66
C ARG A 59 -10.60 -24.23 -14.28
N LEU A 60 -10.81 -23.37 -15.27
CA LEU A 60 -11.38 -22.04 -15.06
C LEU A 60 -12.89 -22.15 -14.85
N LYS A 61 -13.41 -21.55 -13.78
CA LYS A 61 -14.86 -21.44 -13.53
C LYS A 61 -15.37 -20.11 -14.07
N ASP A 62 -16.60 -20.05 -14.56
CA ASP A 62 -17.31 -18.79 -14.89
C ASP A 62 -16.54 -17.86 -15.87
N CYS A 63 -15.73 -18.44 -16.75
CA CYS A 63 -15.01 -17.70 -17.80
C CYS A 63 -15.87 -17.66 -19.07
N CYS A 64 -16.50 -16.50 -19.30
CA CYS A 64 -17.46 -16.27 -20.38
C CYS A 64 -16.84 -15.74 -21.67
N LEU A 65 -15.50 -15.73 -21.78
CA LEU A 65 -14.83 -15.25 -22.98
C LEU A 65 -15.09 -16.15 -24.19
N VAL A 66 -15.31 -15.52 -25.35
CA VAL A 66 -15.38 -16.20 -26.64
C VAL A 66 -13.99 -16.67 -27.07
N GLN A 67 -13.94 -17.65 -27.98
CA GLN A 67 -12.71 -18.37 -28.33
C GLN A 67 -11.57 -17.45 -28.80
N GLU A 68 -11.86 -16.48 -29.67
CA GLU A 68 -10.84 -15.57 -30.21
C GLU A 68 -10.26 -14.65 -29.12
N GLU A 69 -11.12 -14.10 -28.25
CA GLU A 69 -10.66 -13.25 -27.15
C GLU A 69 -9.87 -14.04 -26.10
N PHE A 70 -10.35 -15.23 -25.75
CA PHE A 70 -9.65 -16.14 -24.84
C PHE A 70 -8.28 -16.51 -25.40
N LYS A 71 -8.21 -16.93 -26.65
CA LYS A 71 -6.97 -17.31 -27.33
C LYS A 71 -5.96 -16.16 -27.32
N LYS A 72 -6.38 -14.95 -27.70
CA LYS A 72 -5.52 -13.76 -27.67
C LYS A 72 -4.94 -13.51 -26.29
N LYS A 73 -5.78 -13.48 -25.25
CA LYS A 73 -5.33 -13.21 -23.87
C LYS A 73 -4.40 -14.32 -23.34
N ILE A 74 -4.68 -15.59 -23.59
CA ILE A 74 -3.83 -16.69 -23.15
C ILE A 74 -2.50 -16.71 -23.92
N GLN A 75 -2.48 -16.36 -25.21
CA GLN A 75 -1.23 -16.20 -25.97
C GLN A 75 -0.31 -15.13 -25.38
N GLU A 76 -0.86 -13.98 -24.98
CA GLU A 76 -0.10 -12.94 -24.29
C GLU A 76 0.47 -13.44 -22.95
N LEU A 77 -0.31 -14.18 -22.15
CA LEU A 77 0.15 -14.76 -20.89
C LEU A 77 1.26 -15.81 -21.09
N ALA A 78 1.13 -16.65 -22.11
CA ALA A 78 2.11 -17.66 -22.46
C ALA A 78 3.42 -17.02 -22.93
N GLN A 79 3.35 -15.97 -23.75
CA GLN A 79 4.52 -15.21 -24.17
C GLN A 79 5.27 -14.67 -22.96
N LEU A 80 4.59 -13.98 -22.04
CA LEU A 80 5.24 -13.43 -20.84
C LEU A 80 5.92 -14.51 -19.98
N SER A 81 5.22 -15.61 -19.68
CA SER A 81 5.74 -16.67 -18.82
C SER A 81 6.95 -17.42 -19.40
N ASN A 82 7.10 -17.46 -20.73
CA ASN A 82 8.23 -18.11 -21.37
C ASN A 82 9.51 -17.23 -21.40
N HIS A 83 9.40 -15.93 -21.13
CA HIS A 83 10.54 -15.00 -21.20
C HIS A 83 11.13 -14.62 -19.83
N HIS A 84 10.60 -15.17 -18.72
CA HIS A 84 11.14 -14.89 -17.39
C HIS A 84 11.09 -16.09 -16.44
N GLU A 85 12.21 -16.37 -15.78
CA GLU A 85 12.37 -17.55 -14.92
C GLU A 85 11.44 -17.53 -13.71
N SER A 86 11.16 -16.36 -13.13
CA SER A 86 10.28 -16.27 -11.96
C SER A 86 8.78 -16.39 -12.27
N LEU A 87 8.40 -16.63 -13.53
CA LEU A 87 7.00 -16.87 -13.91
C LEU A 87 6.77 -18.37 -14.18
N LEU A 88 5.58 -18.86 -13.84
CA LEU A 88 5.20 -20.26 -14.08
C LEU A 88 4.93 -20.48 -15.58
N PRO A 89 5.65 -21.38 -16.26
CA PRO A 89 5.46 -21.61 -17.69
C PRO A 89 4.07 -22.18 -18.01
N LEU A 90 3.33 -21.49 -18.88
CA LEU A 90 2.08 -21.98 -19.44
C LEU A 90 2.37 -22.83 -20.69
N ARG A 91 2.09 -24.14 -20.59
CA ARG A 91 2.44 -25.14 -21.62
C ARG A 91 1.36 -25.32 -22.67
N ALA A 92 0.10 -25.36 -22.23
CA ALA A 92 -1.02 -25.55 -23.13
C ALA A 92 -2.32 -24.96 -22.58
N TYR A 93 -3.31 -24.85 -23.45
CA TYR A 93 -4.68 -24.56 -23.06
C TYR A 93 -5.66 -25.45 -23.82
N TYR A 94 -6.83 -25.64 -23.22
CA TYR A 94 -7.99 -26.23 -23.85
C TYR A 94 -9.14 -25.24 -23.80
N TYR A 95 -9.91 -25.19 -24.88
CA TYR A 95 -11.11 -24.36 -24.97
C TYR A 95 -12.27 -25.18 -25.55
N SER A 96 -13.39 -25.16 -24.84
CA SER A 96 -14.72 -25.43 -25.36
C SER A 96 -15.69 -24.38 -24.81
N LYS A 97 -16.94 -24.44 -25.28
CA LYS A 97 -18.01 -23.56 -24.78
C LYS A 97 -18.16 -23.69 -23.27
N ASP A 98 -18.16 -24.93 -22.77
CA ASP A 98 -18.46 -25.25 -21.37
C ASP A 98 -17.20 -25.37 -20.50
N GLU A 99 -16.03 -25.63 -21.10
CA GLU A 99 -14.80 -25.95 -20.36
C GLU A 99 -13.58 -25.21 -20.87
N LYS A 100 -12.77 -24.70 -19.95
CA LYS A 100 -11.53 -23.99 -20.26
C LYS A 100 -10.45 -24.45 -19.28
N LEU A 101 -9.39 -25.05 -19.82
CA LEU A 101 -8.27 -25.57 -19.03
C LEU A 101 -6.98 -24.85 -19.40
N LEU A 102 -6.14 -24.63 -18.40
CA LEU A 102 -4.76 -24.15 -18.57
C LEU A 102 -3.82 -25.21 -17.99
N VAL A 103 -2.77 -25.56 -18.73
CA VAL A 103 -1.81 -26.61 -18.34
C VAL A 103 -0.44 -25.97 -18.14
N PHE A 104 0.14 -26.19 -16.96
CA PHE A 104 1.42 -25.64 -16.53
C PHE A 104 2.36 -26.77 -16.08
N ASP A 105 3.64 -26.42 -15.91
CA ASP A 105 4.58 -27.29 -15.19
C ASP A 105 4.16 -27.47 -13.73
N TYR A 106 4.32 -28.68 -13.20
CA TYR A 106 4.06 -28.97 -11.80
C TYR A 106 5.24 -28.55 -10.91
N MET A 107 4.94 -27.85 -9.81
CA MET A 107 5.93 -27.42 -8.82
C MET A 107 5.87 -28.32 -7.57
N PRO A 108 6.94 -29.09 -7.26
CA PRO A 108 6.90 -30.15 -6.25
C PRO A 108 6.77 -29.64 -4.81
N MET A 109 7.29 -28.45 -4.50
CA MET A 109 7.15 -27.85 -3.17
C MET A 109 5.84 -27.09 -2.98
N SER A 110 4.94 -27.12 -3.99
CA SER A 110 3.67 -26.41 -3.99
C SER A 110 3.89 -24.90 -3.78
N SER A 111 2.94 -24.23 -3.14
CA SER A 111 2.99 -22.78 -2.85
C SER A 111 3.70 -22.47 -1.53
N LEU A 112 4.26 -21.26 -1.43
CA LEU A 112 4.88 -20.68 -0.23
C LEU A 112 3.95 -20.71 1.00
N ALA A 113 2.64 -20.62 0.79
CA ALA A 113 1.65 -20.77 1.86
C ALA A 113 1.77 -22.12 2.60
N SER A 114 2.21 -23.17 1.90
CA SER A 114 2.30 -24.52 2.45
C SER A 114 3.38 -24.68 3.53
N PRO A 115 4.66 -24.33 3.29
CA PRO A 115 5.68 -24.34 4.34
C PRO A 115 5.49 -23.23 5.40
N LEU A 116 4.81 -22.12 5.10
CA LEU A 116 4.54 -21.08 6.11
C LEU A 116 3.45 -21.49 7.12
N HIS A 117 2.36 -22.11 6.65
CA HIS A 117 1.12 -22.25 7.43
C HIS A 117 0.60 -23.68 7.58
N ILE A 118 0.91 -24.60 6.66
CA ILE A 118 0.21 -25.91 6.55
C ILE A 118 1.07 -27.07 7.03
N ASN A 119 2.36 -27.12 6.66
CA ASN A 119 3.19 -28.32 6.80
C ASN A 119 3.95 -28.43 8.13
N GLY A 120 3.52 -27.70 9.16
CA GLY A 120 4.11 -27.75 10.50
C GLY A 120 5.52 -27.13 10.62
N GLU A 121 6.07 -27.18 11.83
CA GLU A 121 7.32 -26.48 12.17
C GLU A 121 8.54 -26.96 11.37
N THR A 122 8.60 -28.23 10.98
CA THR A 122 9.74 -28.82 10.25
C THR A 122 9.95 -28.23 8.86
N LYS A 123 8.88 -27.92 8.12
CA LYS A 123 9.03 -27.25 6.82
C LYS A 123 9.18 -25.74 6.99
N ARG A 124 8.57 -25.16 8.02
CA ARG A 124 8.69 -23.74 8.33
C ARG A 124 10.12 -23.37 8.77
N SER A 125 10.84 -24.28 9.42
CA SER A 125 12.24 -24.08 9.83
C SER A 125 13.22 -24.09 8.66
N GLN A 126 12.87 -24.72 7.52
CA GLN A 126 13.66 -24.64 6.28
C GLN A 126 13.63 -23.25 5.65
N LEU A 127 12.59 -22.45 5.94
CA LEU A 127 12.49 -21.05 5.51
C LEU A 127 13.37 -20.16 6.41
N THR A 128 14.69 -20.30 6.28
CA THR A 128 15.66 -19.42 6.93
C THR A 128 15.57 -17.98 6.39
N TRP A 129 16.24 -17.03 7.06
CA TRP A 129 16.36 -15.66 6.56
C TRP A 129 16.83 -15.59 5.10
N LYS A 130 17.86 -16.37 4.74
CA LYS A 130 18.41 -16.41 3.37
C LYS A 130 17.40 -16.94 2.35
N VAL A 131 16.62 -17.96 2.71
CA VAL A 131 15.58 -18.51 1.82
C VAL A 131 14.44 -17.51 1.66
N ARG A 132 13.98 -16.90 2.75
CA ARG A 132 12.88 -15.92 2.73
C ARG A 132 13.23 -14.66 1.94
N THR A 133 14.43 -14.11 2.12
CA THR A 133 14.92 -12.96 1.35
C THR A 133 15.10 -13.28 -0.12
N ARG A 134 15.62 -14.48 -0.45
CA ARG A 134 15.71 -14.94 -1.83
C ARG A 134 14.34 -15.02 -2.49
N ILE A 135 13.35 -15.62 -1.81
CA ILE A 135 11.97 -15.69 -2.31
C ILE A 135 11.40 -14.30 -2.55
N ALA A 136 11.55 -13.38 -1.58
CA ALA A 136 11.11 -11.99 -1.71
C ALA A 136 11.75 -11.30 -2.94
N TYR A 137 13.06 -11.50 -3.13
CA TYR A 137 13.79 -10.96 -4.27
C TYR A 137 13.33 -11.53 -5.62
N GLU A 138 13.13 -12.84 -5.72
CA GLU A 138 12.68 -13.47 -6.97
C GLU A 138 11.23 -13.11 -7.33
N VAL A 139 10.36 -12.92 -6.33
CA VAL A 139 9.02 -12.34 -6.55
C VAL A 139 9.13 -10.91 -7.08
N ALA A 140 9.99 -10.08 -6.48
CA ALA A 140 10.21 -8.70 -6.93
C ALA A 140 10.71 -8.65 -8.38
N ARG A 141 11.65 -9.52 -8.76
CA ARG A 141 12.12 -9.66 -10.16
C ARG A 141 11.00 -10.04 -11.13
N GLY A 142 10.15 -11.00 -10.74
CA GLY A 142 9.00 -11.39 -11.56
C GLY A 142 8.02 -10.23 -11.77
N LEU A 143 7.78 -9.42 -10.73
CA LEU A 143 6.94 -8.22 -10.81
C LEU A 143 7.56 -7.12 -11.64
N GLU A 144 8.86 -6.84 -11.45
CA GLU A 144 9.63 -5.88 -12.26
C GLU A 144 9.51 -6.22 -13.74
N PHE A 145 9.77 -7.48 -14.09
CA PHE A 145 9.65 -7.96 -15.47
C PHE A 145 8.26 -7.70 -16.05
N LEU A 146 7.18 -8.07 -15.32
CA LEU A 146 5.81 -7.84 -15.77
C LEU A 146 5.50 -6.35 -15.94
N HIS A 147 5.88 -5.53 -14.96
CA HIS A 147 5.60 -4.10 -14.96
C HIS A 147 6.37 -3.36 -16.06
N ALA A 148 7.50 -3.89 -16.52
CA ALA A 148 8.25 -3.33 -17.64
C ALA A 148 7.58 -3.52 -19.01
N GLN A 149 6.66 -4.49 -19.17
CA GLN A 149 6.10 -4.85 -20.48
C GLN A 149 5.03 -3.88 -21.00
N GLY A 150 4.53 -2.97 -20.16
CA GLY A 150 3.54 -1.97 -20.57
C GLY A 150 2.64 -1.53 -19.42
N PRO A 151 1.88 -0.42 -19.57
CA PRO A 151 1.09 0.18 -18.50
C PRO A 151 -0.01 -0.74 -17.95
N SER A 152 -0.57 -1.61 -18.78
CA SER A 152 -1.66 -2.54 -18.42
C SER A 152 -1.18 -3.99 -18.19
N VAL A 153 0.13 -4.17 -17.97
CA VAL A 153 0.71 -5.47 -17.61
C VAL A 153 1.08 -5.46 -16.13
N TYR A 154 0.34 -6.24 -15.37
CA TYR A 154 0.45 -6.43 -13.93
C TYR A 154 -0.07 -7.83 -13.58
N HIS A 155 0.30 -8.34 -12.40
CA HIS A 155 -0.08 -9.66 -11.94
C HIS A 155 -1.53 -9.73 -11.47
N GLY A 156 -1.95 -8.80 -10.61
CA GLY A 156 -3.31 -8.61 -10.12
C GLY A 156 -3.82 -9.65 -9.11
N ASN A 157 -2.95 -10.51 -8.59
CA ASN A 157 -3.32 -11.55 -7.60
C ASN A 157 -2.09 -12.07 -6.83
N ILE A 158 -1.22 -11.17 -6.36
CA ILE A 158 -0.03 -11.55 -5.59
C ILE A 158 -0.44 -12.01 -4.19
N ARG A 159 0.00 -13.23 -3.83
CA ARG A 159 -0.22 -13.85 -2.51
C ARG A 159 0.63 -15.11 -2.35
N SER A 160 0.84 -15.57 -1.12
CA SER A 160 1.69 -16.75 -0.84
C SER A 160 1.23 -18.03 -1.52
N SER A 161 -0.07 -18.20 -1.80
CA SER A 161 -0.59 -19.37 -2.53
C SER A 161 -0.24 -19.37 -4.02
N ASN A 162 0.17 -18.22 -4.57
CA ASN A 162 0.51 -18.04 -5.98
C ASN A 162 2.03 -17.91 -6.19
N VAL A 163 2.81 -17.99 -5.12
CA VAL A 163 4.27 -18.11 -5.16
C VAL A 163 4.60 -19.60 -5.07
N LEU A 164 4.79 -20.25 -6.21
CA LEU A 164 5.16 -21.67 -6.24
C LEU A 164 6.66 -21.84 -6.08
N LEU A 165 7.08 -22.97 -5.50
CA LEU A 165 8.47 -23.26 -5.18
C LEU A 165 8.96 -24.52 -5.89
N THR A 166 10.16 -24.45 -6.45
CA THR A 166 10.94 -25.61 -6.90
C THR A 166 11.57 -26.31 -5.69
N ASN A 167 12.17 -27.50 -5.90
CA ASN A 167 12.93 -28.21 -4.84
C ASN A 167 14.12 -27.39 -4.28
N SER A 168 14.62 -26.41 -5.04
CA SER A 168 15.69 -25.49 -4.69
C SER A 168 15.21 -24.17 -4.08
N PHE A 169 13.91 -24.06 -3.77
CA PHE A 169 13.24 -22.84 -3.33
C PHE A 169 13.26 -21.70 -4.36
N ASP A 170 13.46 -22.00 -5.65
CA ASP A 170 13.30 -21.00 -6.70
C ASP A 170 11.81 -20.71 -6.89
N VAL A 171 11.49 -19.44 -7.12
CA VAL A 171 10.12 -18.94 -7.24
C VAL A 171 9.60 -19.10 -8.65
N ARG A 172 8.34 -19.55 -8.76
CA ARG A 172 7.50 -19.47 -9.95
C ARG A 172 6.17 -18.81 -9.59
N LEU A 173 5.98 -17.56 -10.01
CA LEU A 173 4.71 -16.84 -9.86
C LEU A 173 3.67 -17.45 -10.80
N SER A 174 2.59 -17.94 -10.21
CA SER A 174 1.43 -18.46 -10.94
C SER A 174 0.34 -17.39 -11.04
N ASP A 175 -0.64 -17.62 -11.92
CA ASP A 175 -1.85 -16.80 -12.04
C ASP A 175 -1.65 -15.34 -12.50
N HIS A 176 -0.47 -14.99 -13.03
CA HIS A 176 -0.21 -13.64 -13.53
C HIS A 176 -1.24 -13.26 -14.61
N GLY A 177 -1.91 -12.13 -14.43
CA GLY A 177 -2.84 -11.57 -15.41
C GLY A 177 -4.11 -12.38 -15.67
N LEU A 178 -4.37 -13.48 -14.95
CA LEU A 178 -5.60 -14.28 -15.11
C LEU A 178 -6.86 -13.48 -14.78
N PHE A 179 -6.77 -12.49 -13.88
CA PHE A 179 -7.88 -11.58 -13.59
C PHE A 179 -8.45 -10.92 -14.86
N ARG A 180 -7.62 -10.67 -15.88
CA ARG A 180 -8.04 -10.06 -17.15
C ARG A 180 -9.01 -10.94 -17.94
N LEU A 181 -9.10 -12.23 -17.62
CA LEU A 181 -10.08 -13.15 -18.17
C LEU A 181 -11.48 -13.01 -17.54
N PHE A 182 -11.57 -12.27 -16.43
CA PHE A 182 -12.76 -12.18 -15.56
C PHE A 182 -13.22 -10.74 -15.29
N MET A 183 -12.71 -9.73 -16.00
CA MET A 183 -13.02 -8.31 -15.73
C MET A 183 -14.51 -7.99 -15.79
N SER A 184 -15.30 -8.76 -16.54
CA SER A 184 -16.76 -8.58 -16.65
C SER A 184 -17.55 -9.39 -15.63
N ASN A 185 -16.89 -10.12 -14.71
CA ASN A 185 -17.55 -10.97 -13.74
C ASN A 185 -17.73 -10.25 -12.38
N PRO A 186 -18.95 -9.80 -12.02
CA PRO A 186 -19.21 -9.08 -10.78
C PRO A 186 -19.10 -9.94 -9.52
N THR A 187 -19.02 -11.27 -9.68
CA THR A 187 -18.95 -12.24 -8.57
C THR A 187 -17.52 -12.66 -8.21
N LEU A 188 -16.50 -12.10 -8.89
CA LEU A 188 -15.11 -12.46 -8.66
C LEU A 188 -14.63 -11.96 -7.29
N SER A 189 -14.60 -12.87 -6.32
CA SER A 189 -14.08 -12.59 -4.98
C SER A 189 -12.56 -12.68 -4.92
N LEU A 190 -11.90 -11.52 -4.83
CA LEU A 190 -10.46 -11.41 -4.57
C LEU A 190 -10.13 -11.68 -3.10
N ASN A 191 -8.88 -12.05 -2.82
CA ASN A 191 -8.46 -12.28 -1.44
C ASN A 191 -8.31 -10.94 -0.70
N ARG A 192 -9.23 -10.68 0.22
CA ARG A 192 -9.27 -9.45 1.04
C ARG A 192 -7.99 -9.17 1.82
N GLY A 193 -7.21 -10.19 2.16
CA GLY A 193 -5.99 -10.04 2.97
C GLY A 193 -4.84 -9.33 2.24
N TYR A 194 -4.78 -9.42 0.91
CA TYR A 194 -3.72 -8.79 0.09
C TYR A 194 -4.22 -7.59 -0.70
N GLN A 195 -5.51 -7.26 -0.56
CA GLN A 195 -6.18 -6.29 -1.41
C GLN A 195 -5.78 -4.88 -1.02
N ALA A 196 -5.30 -4.12 -2.01
CA ALA A 196 -5.05 -2.70 -1.83
C ALA A 196 -6.37 -1.94 -1.58
N PRO A 197 -6.36 -0.86 -0.78
CA PRO A 197 -7.57 -0.10 -0.45
C PRO A 197 -8.37 0.31 -1.70
N GLU A 198 -7.71 0.82 -2.74
CA GLU A 198 -8.30 1.26 -3.99
C GLU A 198 -9.01 0.14 -4.77
N VAL A 199 -8.49 -1.10 -4.69
CA VAL A 199 -9.14 -2.28 -5.30
C VAL A 199 -10.42 -2.64 -4.54
N GLY A 200 -10.44 -2.42 -3.22
CA GLY A 200 -11.62 -2.62 -2.36
C GLY A 200 -12.82 -1.75 -2.74
N TYR A 201 -12.56 -0.52 -3.16
CA TYR A 201 -13.61 0.45 -3.47
C TYR A 201 -14.06 0.42 -4.92
N ALA A 202 -13.12 0.27 -5.88
CA ALA A 202 -13.39 0.50 -7.30
C ALA A 202 -13.03 -0.68 -8.21
N TYR A 203 -12.51 -1.80 -7.66
CA TYR A 203 -11.89 -2.88 -8.44
C TYR A 203 -10.76 -2.40 -9.36
N ASP A 204 -10.07 -1.32 -8.95
CA ASP A 204 -8.99 -0.70 -9.73
C ASP A 204 -7.66 -1.46 -9.55
N ILE A 205 -7.56 -2.62 -10.21
CA ILE A 205 -6.34 -3.43 -10.20
C ILE A 205 -5.31 -2.79 -11.13
N SER A 206 -4.15 -2.50 -10.56
CA SER A 206 -3.05 -1.81 -11.23
C SER A 206 -1.69 -2.34 -10.77
N LYS A 207 -0.62 -1.84 -11.40
CA LYS A 207 0.76 -2.06 -10.92
C LYS A 207 0.97 -1.60 -9.47
N LYS A 208 0.25 -0.56 -9.03
CA LYS A 208 0.34 -0.07 -7.64
C LYS A 208 -0.34 -1.03 -6.66
N SER A 209 -1.45 -1.62 -7.06
CA SER A 209 -2.08 -2.68 -6.28
C SER A 209 -1.19 -3.93 -6.13
N ASP A 210 -0.41 -4.30 -7.17
CA ASP A 210 0.59 -5.37 -7.07
C ASP A 210 1.67 -5.05 -6.03
N VAL A 211 2.15 -3.80 -6.00
CA VAL A 211 3.15 -3.35 -5.02
C VAL A 211 2.59 -3.45 -3.60
N TYR A 212 1.34 -3.04 -3.39
CA TYR A 212 0.67 -3.21 -2.10
C TYR A 212 0.56 -4.69 -1.69
N SER A 213 0.04 -5.54 -2.59
CA SER A 213 -0.09 -6.98 -2.32
C SER A 213 1.28 -7.63 -2.06
N PHE A 214 2.33 -7.17 -2.74
CA PHE A 214 3.71 -7.57 -2.48
C PHE A 214 4.18 -7.12 -1.09
N GLY A 215 3.83 -5.91 -0.64
CA GLY A 215 4.05 -5.45 0.74
C GLY A 215 3.43 -6.39 1.77
N VAL A 216 2.17 -6.80 1.58
CA VAL A 216 1.51 -7.78 2.46
C VAL A 216 2.23 -9.12 2.44
N LEU A 217 2.63 -9.59 1.25
CA LEU A 217 3.39 -10.83 1.12
C LEU A 217 4.75 -10.76 1.85
N LEU A 218 5.45 -9.63 1.81
CA LEU A 218 6.67 -9.43 2.58
C LEU A 218 6.39 -9.49 4.09
N LEU A 219 5.31 -8.86 4.57
CA LEU A 219 4.92 -8.96 5.98
C LEU A 219 4.61 -10.41 6.36
N GLU A 220 3.91 -11.16 5.53
CA GLU A 220 3.63 -12.58 5.75
C GLU A 220 4.92 -13.41 5.78
N ILE A 221 5.87 -13.13 4.87
CA ILE A 221 7.20 -13.76 4.85
C ILE A 221 7.99 -13.42 6.11
N LEU A 222 7.89 -12.20 6.65
CA LEU A 222 8.69 -11.76 7.79
C LEU A 222 8.08 -12.19 9.13
N THR A 223 6.77 -12.17 9.27
CA THR A 223 6.07 -12.50 10.51
C THR A 223 5.74 -13.99 10.58
N GLY A 224 5.60 -14.64 9.42
CA GLY A 224 5.04 -15.98 9.29
C GLY A 224 3.58 -16.07 9.74
N ASN A 225 2.88 -14.93 9.80
CA ASN A 225 1.45 -14.83 10.14
C ASN A 225 0.63 -14.72 8.85
N ALA A 226 -0.52 -15.39 8.81
CA ALA A 226 -1.42 -15.28 7.68
C ALA A 226 -2.11 -13.89 7.64
N PRO A 227 -2.36 -13.30 6.45
CA PRO A 227 -2.83 -11.91 6.33
C PRO A 227 -4.16 -11.55 7.01
N LEU A 228 -5.04 -12.53 7.26
CA LEU A 228 -6.37 -12.34 7.84
C LEU A 228 -6.59 -13.06 9.18
N ASP A 229 -5.52 -13.60 9.78
CA ASP A 229 -5.63 -14.60 10.85
C ASP A 229 -4.92 -14.16 12.14
N THR A 230 -4.86 -12.84 12.41
CA THR A 230 -4.03 -12.29 13.49
C THR A 230 -4.46 -12.80 14.87
N ILE A 231 -3.54 -13.53 15.48
CA ILE A 231 -3.68 -14.37 16.67
C ILE A 231 -4.00 -13.53 17.93
N GLY A 232 -4.75 -14.11 18.88
CA GLY A 232 -4.94 -13.53 20.23
C GLY A 232 -6.06 -12.48 20.33
N LYS A 233 -5.81 -11.38 21.07
CA LYS A 233 -6.79 -10.29 21.29
C LYS A 233 -7.08 -9.45 20.03
N ASN A 234 -6.29 -9.63 18.97
CA ASN A 234 -6.31 -8.83 17.74
C ASN A 234 -6.94 -9.58 16.55
N LYS A 235 -7.84 -10.53 16.82
CA LYS A 235 -8.57 -11.26 15.77
C LYS A 235 -9.39 -10.30 14.90
N GLY A 236 -9.22 -10.41 13.58
CA GLY A 236 -9.95 -9.60 12.60
C GLY A 236 -9.27 -8.30 12.18
N ILE A 237 -8.05 -8.05 12.68
CA ILE A 237 -7.20 -6.95 12.20
C ILE A 237 -6.37 -7.49 11.02
N ASP A 238 -6.22 -6.72 9.94
CA ASP A 238 -5.34 -7.13 8.84
C ASP A 238 -3.87 -7.13 9.28
N LEU A 239 -3.05 -7.95 8.61
CA LEU A 239 -1.63 -8.08 8.94
C LEU A 239 -0.85 -6.74 8.93
N PRO A 240 -1.01 -5.85 7.93
CA PRO A 240 -0.41 -4.52 7.96
C PRO A 240 -0.75 -3.74 9.24
N SER A 241 -2.01 -3.72 9.64
CA SER A 241 -2.48 -3.02 10.84
C SER A 241 -1.94 -3.66 12.12
N TRP A 242 -1.86 -4.99 12.18
CA TRP A 242 -1.27 -5.70 13.32
C TRP A 242 0.22 -5.39 13.49
N VAL A 243 0.99 -5.37 12.39
CA VAL A 243 2.42 -5.01 12.43
C VAL A 243 2.61 -3.61 12.99
N ARG A 244 1.71 -2.65 12.66
CA ARG A 244 1.76 -1.27 13.20
C ARG A 244 1.56 -1.24 14.71
N ILE A 245 0.57 -1.98 15.22
CA ILE A 245 0.30 -2.06 16.67
C ILE A 245 1.53 -2.63 17.37
N MET A 246 2.10 -3.70 16.84
CA MET A 246 3.29 -4.34 17.41
C MET A 246 4.51 -3.42 17.41
N PHE A 247 4.68 -2.59 16.37
CA PHE A 247 5.76 -1.60 16.29
C PHE A 247 5.68 -0.53 17.38
N GLN A 248 4.48 -0.26 17.91
CA GLN A 248 4.25 0.74 18.96
C GLN A 248 4.31 0.15 20.36
N GLU A 249 3.95 -1.14 20.51
CA GLU A 249 3.75 -1.76 21.82
C GLU A 249 4.87 -2.71 22.25
N LYS A 250 5.69 -3.20 21.31
CA LYS A 250 6.68 -4.26 21.60
C LYS A 250 8.03 -4.03 20.90
N PRO A 251 9.11 -4.68 21.39
CA PRO A 251 10.37 -4.74 20.68
C PRO A 251 10.19 -5.27 19.25
N ILE A 252 10.88 -4.66 18.28
CA ILE A 252 10.78 -5.03 16.85
C ILE A 252 11.08 -6.52 16.57
N ILE A 253 11.92 -7.13 17.40
CA ILE A 253 12.27 -8.55 17.30
C ILE A 253 11.05 -9.47 17.44
N ASP A 254 10.03 -9.05 18.21
CA ASP A 254 8.79 -9.81 18.46
C ASP A 254 7.84 -9.81 17.26
N VAL A 255 8.09 -8.96 16.26
CA VAL A 255 7.32 -8.93 15.01
C VAL A 255 7.70 -10.10 14.11
N PHE A 256 8.97 -10.53 14.16
CA PHE A 256 9.48 -11.54 13.26
C PHE A 256 9.05 -12.95 13.65
N ASP A 257 8.97 -13.83 12.65
CA ASP A 257 8.77 -15.25 12.86
C ASP A 257 9.84 -15.80 13.83
N LYS A 258 9.42 -16.60 14.81
CA LYS A 258 10.32 -17.26 15.79
C LYS A 258 11.50 -17.98 15.14
N ASN A 259 11.32 -18.56 13.95
CA ASN A 259 12.37 -19.26 13.22
C ASN A 259 13.40 -18.31 12.58
N MET A 260 13.11 -17.02 12.52
CA MET A 260 14.03 -15.98 12.07
C MET A 260 14.74 -15.25 13.21
N VAL A 261 14.20 -15.29 14.43
CA VAL A 261 14.80 -14.62 15.60
C VAL A 261 16.24 -15.08 15.84
N GLN A 262 16.54 -16.35 15.60
CA GLN A 262 17.91 -16.89 15.72
C GLN A 262 18.92 -16.24 14.75
N HIS A 263 18.43 -15.65 13.65
CA HIS A 263 19.24 -14.98 12.63
C HIS A 263 19.36 -13.47 12.86
N TYR A 264 18.64 -12.93 13.85
CA TYR A 264 18.57 -11.49 14.10
C TYR A 264 19.90 -10.87 14.52
N GLN A 265 20.78 -11.63 15.20
CA GLN A 265 22.11 -11.14 15.55
C GLN A 265 23.00 -10.87 14.32
N GLU A 266 22.85 -11.68 13.26
CA GLU A 266 23.65 -11.56 12.04
C GLU A 266 22.99 -10.62 11.01
N PHE A 267 21.65 -10.63 10.93
CA PHE A 267 20.91 -9.97 9.86
C PHE A 267 19.87 -8.94 10.33
N GLY A 268 19.85 -8.57 11.62
CA GLY A 268 18.82 -7.72 12.22
C GLY A 268 18.56 -6.43 11.44
N ASP A 269 19.61 -5.71 11.06
CA ASP A 269 19.47 -4.46 10.28
C ASP A 269 18.79 -4.70 8.93
N GLN A 270 19.13 -5.80 8.23
CA GLN A 270 18.52 -6.14 6.94
C GLN A 270 17.07 -6.57 7.11
N MET A 271 16.77 -7.29 8.19
CA MET A 271 15.40 -7.70 8.55
C MET A 271 14.51 -6.48 8.81
N VAL A 272 15.02 -5.51 9.57
CA VAL A 272 14.32 -4.26 9.85
C VAL A 272 14.12 -3.44 8.58
N GLN A 273 15.13 -3.32 7.71
CA GLN A 273 14.99 -2.62 6.44
C GLN A 273 13.93 -3.26 5.54
N LEU A 274 13.90 -4.59 5.44
CA LEU A 274 12.90 -5.28 4.63
C LEU A 274 11.48 -5.13 5.22
N LEU A 275 11.37 -5.13 6.55
CA LEU A 275 10.11 -4.85 7.25
C LEU A 275 9.62 -3.41 6.98
N GLU A 276 10.52 -2.43 7.04
CA GLU A 276 10.19 -1.03 6.73
C GLU A 276 9.74 -0.86 5.28
N LEU A 277 10.41 -1.53 4.33
CA LEU A 277 10.00 -1.52 2.92
C LEU A 277 8.60 -2.11 2.74
N ALA A 278 8.31 -3.23 3.40
CA ALA A 278 7.00 -3.87 3.37
C ALA A 278 5.89 -2.91 3.86
N ILE A 279 6.13 -2.23 4.99
CA ILE A 279 5.20 -1.21 5.52
C ILE A 279 5.01 -0.06 4.53
N CYS A 280 6.09 0.43 3.91
CA CYS A 280 6.01 1.52 2.93
C CYS A 280 5.15 1.14 1.70
N PHE A 281 5.26 -0.10 1.22
CA PHE A 281 4.47 -0.58 0.08
C PHE A 281 2.96 -0.66 0.39
N ASN A 282 2.57 -0.77 1.65
CA ASN A 282 1.17 -0.81 2.07
C ASN A 282 0.52 0.59 2.18
N GLY A 283 0.94 1.54 1.34
CA GLY A 283 0.34 2.87 1.22
C GLY A 283 0.72 3.82 2.36
N GLU A 284 1.70 3.46 3.18
CA GLU A 284 2.15 4.29 4.28
C GLU A 284 3.50 4.93 3.95
N THR A 285 3.45 6.15 3.42
CA THR A 285 4.59 7.06 3.55
C THR A 285 4.87 7.23 5.03
N LYS A 286 6.03 6.73 5.46
CA LYS A 286 6.63 6.88 6.79
C LYS A 286 6.13 8.14 7.52
N ARG A 287 5.11 8.02 8.38
CA ARG A 287 4.88 9.01 9.46
C ARG A 287 6.16 9.17 10.29
N SER A 288 7.02 8.14 10.30
CA SER A 288 8.36 8.09 10.88
C SER A 288 9.45 8.89 10.13
N GLN A 289 9.23 9.42 8.91
CA GLN A 289 10.21 10.26 8.20
C GLN A 289 10.05 11.76 8.49
N LEU A 290 8.87 12.21 8.92
CA LEU A 290 8.67 13.58 9.40
C LEU A 290 9.24 13.70 10.82
N THR A 291 10.56 13.57 10.95
CA THR A 291 11.28 13.84 12.19
C THR A 291 11.04 15.28 12.64
N TRP A 292 11.32 15.58 13.91
CA TRP A 292 11.24 16.95 14.43
C TRP A 292 11.95 17.97 13.52
N LYS A 293 13.15 17.63 13.03
CA LYS A 293 13.94 18.48 12.13
C LYS A 293 13.25 18.71 10.78
N VAL A 294 12.61 17.69 10.21
CA VAL A 294 11.88 17.83 8.94
C VAL A 294 10.60 18.66 9.14
N ARG A 295 9.83 18.41 10.20
CA ARG A 295 8.60 19.16 10.52
C ARG A 295 8.86 20.65 10.72
N THR A 296 9.88 20.98 11.52
CA THR A 296 10.27 22.37 11.78
C THR A 296 10.81 23.06 10.52
N ARG A 297 11.56 22.32 9.67
CA ARG A 297 12.01 22.84 8.36
C ARG A 297 10.83 23.15 7.45
N ILE A 298 9.85 22.25 7.34
CA ILE A 298 8.64 22.48 6.53
C ILE A 298 7.89 23.73 7.03
N ALA A 299 7.63 23.81 8.33
CA ALA A 299 6.95 24.95 8.93
C ALA A 299 7.69 26.27 8.66
N TYR A 300 9.01 26.26 8.78
CA TYR A 300 9.86 27.42 8.51
C TYR A 300 9.84 27.85 7.04
N GLU A 301 10.01 26.92 6.10
CA GLU A 301 10.03 27.25 4.66
C GLU A 301 8.66 27.72 4.16
N VAL A 302 7.55 27.18 4.68
CA VAL A 302 6.22 27.74 4.39
C VAL A 302 6.09 29.17 4.90
N ALA A 303 6.53 29.43 6.14
CA ALA A 303 6.49 30.78 6.72
C ALA A 303 7.33 31.79 5.91
N ARG A 304 8.50 31.36 5.41
CA ARG A 304 9.35 32.16 4.50
C ARG A 304 8.70 32.42 3.15
N GLY A 305 8.07 31.40 2.55
CA GLY A 305 7.35 31.56 1.29
C GLY A 305 6.22 32.58 1.42
N LEU A 306 5.48 32.54 2.54
CA LEU A 306 4.45 33.52 2.87
C LEU A 306 5.02 34.90 3.18
N GLU A 307 6.15 35.00 3.88
CA GLU A 307 6.87 36.26 4.10
C GLU A 307 7.23 36.93 2.78
N PHE A 308 7.83 36.16 1.85
CA PHE A 308 8.17 36.65 0.52
C PHE A 308 6.93 37.17 -0.22
N LEU A 309 5.81 36.43 -0.16
CA LEU A 309 4.56 36.83 -0.79
C LEU A 309 3.97 38.10 -0.17
N HIS A 310 3.95 38.19 1.16
CA HIS A 310 3.44 39.34 1.90
C HIS A 310 4.31 40.59 1.70
N ALA A 311 5.59 40.45 1.37
CA ALA A 311 6.48 41.57 1.07
C ALA A 311 6.14 42.25 -0.27
N GLN A 312 5.48 41.57 -1.21
CA GLN A 312 5.21 42.11 -2.55
C GLN A 312 4.15 43.22 -2.58
N GLY A 313 3.38 43.42 -1.51
CA GLY A 313 2.43 44.52 -1.42
C GLY A 313 1.35 44.32 -0.35
N PRO A 314 0.60 45.37 0.02
CA PRO A 314 -0.39 45.32 1.10
C PRO A 314 -1.54 44.33 0.81
N SER A 315 -1.91 44.19 -0.45
CA SER A 315 -2.97 43.29 -0.89
C SER A 315 -2.46 41.96 -1.45
N VAL A 316 -1.17 41.62 -1.28
CA VAL A 316 -0.63 40.34 -1.78
C VAL A 316 -0.58 39.32 -0.63
N TYR A 317 -1.37 38.25 -0.79
CA TYR A 317 -1.52 37.15 0.15
C TYR A 317 -1.97 35.89 -0.63
N HIS A 318 -1.83 34.71 -0.01
CA HIS A 318 -2.07 33.41 -0.65
C HIS A 318 -3.56 33.05 -0.69
N GLY A 319 -4.24 33.18 0.44
CA GLY A 319 -5.69 32.95 0.61
C GLY A 319 -6.14 31.49 0.69
N ASN A 320 -5.23 30.53 0.51
CA ASN A 320 -5.56 29.09 0.44
C ASN A 320 -4.43 28.24 1.05
N ILE A 321 -3.94 28.63 2.22
CA ILE A 321 -2.89 27.87 2.93
C ILE A 321 -3.52 26.66 3.62
N ARG A 322 -3.02 25.48 3.28
CA ARG A 322 -3.41 24.18 3.85
C ARG A 322 -2.34 23.15 3.50
N SER A 323 -2.23 22.08 4.27
CA SER A 323 -1.18 21.07 4.04
C SER A 323 -1.22 20.43 2.65
N SER A 324 -2.41 20.24 2.04
CA SER A 324 -2.52 19.72 0.68
C SER A 324 -1.93 20.64 -0.40
N ASN A 325 -1.71 21.91 -0.09
CA ASN A 325 -1.15 22.89 -1.03
C ASN A 325 0.35 23.14 -0.77
N VAL A 326 0.92 22.44 0.21
CA VAL A 326 2.36 22.42 0.51
C VAL A 326 2.95 21.16 -0.15
N LEU A 327 3.57 21.34 -1.31
CA LEU A 327 4.20 20.25 -2.05
C LEU A 327 5.61 20.00 -1.50
N LEU A 328 5.96 18.72 -1.36
CA LEU A 328 7.26 18.28 -0.84
C LEU A 328 8.01 17.49 -1.91
N THR A 329 9.29 17.81 -2.10
CA THR A 329 10.21 16.98 -2.89
C THR A 329 10.65 15.74 -2.11
N ASN A 330 11.34 14.80 -2.75
CA ASN A 330 11.96 13.64 -2.08
C ASN A 330 12.97 14.04 -0.98
N SER A 331 13.50 15.26 -1.03
CA SER A 331 14.41 15.86 -0.02
C SER A 331 13.69 16.72 1.01
N PHE A 332 12.35 16.71 1.02
CA PHE A 332 11.49 17.55 1.87
C PHE A 332 11.67 19.06 1.64
N ASP A 333 12.08 19.46 0.43
CA ASP A 333 12.05 20.87 0.05
C ASP A 333 10.60 21.27 -0.23
N VAL A 334 10.22 22.46 0.23
CA VAL A 334 8.84 22.95 0.23
C VAL A 334 8.57 23.80 -1.01
N CYS A 335 7.43 23.57 -1.66
CA CYS A 335 6.88 24.45 -2.68
C CYS A 335 5.43 24.79 -2.37
N LEU A 336 5.10 26.08 -2.31
CA LEU A 336 3.73 26.56 -2.12
C LEU A 336 3.00 26.62 -3.47
N SER A 337 1.93 25.83 -3.58
CA SER A 337 1.07 25.78 -4.76
C SER A 337 -0.21 26.59 -4.57
N ASP A 338 -0.95 26.85 -5.65
CA ASP A 338 -2.27 27.49 -5.61
C ASP A 338 -2.32 28.90 -4.98
N HIS A 339 -1.21 29.64 -5.02
CA HIS A 339 -1.18 31.04 -4.62
C HIS A 339 -1.96 31.92 -5.62
N GLY A 340 -2.74 32.87 -5.13
CA GLY A 340 -3.46 33.85 -5.95
C GLY A 340 -4.78 33.36 -6.58
N LEU A 341 -5.01 32.04 -6.65
CA LEU A 341 -6.28 31.47 -7.16
C LEU A 341 -7.49 31.85 -6.31
N PHE A 342 -7.31 32.02 -4.99
CA PHE A 342 -8.37 32.38 -4.07
C PHE A 342 -9.11 33.68 -4.45
N ARG A 343 -8.42 34.64 -5.08
CA ARG A 343 -9.05 35.89 -5.55
C ARG A 343 -9.97 35.70 -6.76
N LEU A 344 -9.72 34.68 -7.58
CA LEU A 344 -10.53 34.39 -8.77
C LEU A 344 -11.85 33.69 -8.39
N PHE A 345 -11.88 32.96 -7.27
CA PHE A 345 -13.03 32.16 -6.84
C PHE A 345 -13.94 32.85 -5.79
N MET A 346 -13.62 34.09 -5.40
CA MET A 346 -14.39 34.90 -4.43
C MET A 346 -15.85 35.17 -4.85
N SER A 347 -16.16 35.11 -6.14
CA SER A 347 -17.51 35.30 -6.67
C SER A 347 -18.42 34.07 -6.53
N ASN A 348 -17.93 32.93 -6.02
CA ASN A 348 -18.72 31.72 -5.79
C ASN A 348 -18.78 31.34 -4.30
N PRO A 349 -19.83 31.76 -3.56
CA PRO A 349 -19.98 31.47 -2.13
C PRO A 349 -20.22 29.98 -1.82
N THR A 350 -20.42 29.14 -2.83
CA THR A 350 -20.68 27.69 -2.70
C THR A 350 -19.42 26.84 -2.60
N LEU A 351 -18.23 27.41 -2.83
CA LEU A 351 -16.95 26.70 -2.74
C LEU A 351 -16.38 26.76 -1.31
N SER A 352 -16.71 25.75 -0.49
CA SER A 352 -16.06 25.49 0.80
C SER A 352 -14.61 25.04 0.57
N LEU A 353 -13.72 26.01 0.31
CA LEU A 353 -12.34 25.75 -0.15
C LEU A 353 -11.39 25.31 0.98
N ASN A 354 -11.73 25.58 2.24
CA ASN A 354 -10.79 25.47 3.36
C ASN A 354 -11.34 24.62 4.52
N GLY A 355 -11.44 23.31 4.31
CA GLY A 355 -11.86 22.29 5.29
C GLY A 355 -11.08 22.31 6.61
N GLY A 356 -11.43 23.24 7.50
CA GLY A 356 -10.83 23.46 8.83
C GLY A 356 -9.73 24.53 8.90
N TYR A 357 -9.26 25.04 7.76
CA TYR A 357 -8.19 26.05 7.69
C TYR A 357 -8.69 27.50 7.65
N GLN A 358 -10.01 27.69 7.59
CA GLN A 358 -10.63 28.98 7.36
C GLN A 358 -10.65 29.84 8.62
N ALA A 359 -10.19 31.09 8.52
CA ALA A 359 -10.29 32.05 9.61
C ALA A 359 -11.76 32.45 9.86
N PRO A 360 -12.14 32.69 11.14
CA PRO A 360 -13.53 32.95 11.50
C PRO A 360 -14.13 34.22 10.88
N GLU A 361 -13.30 35.20 10.54
CA GLU A 361 -13.74 36.46 9.94
C GLU A 361 -14.09 36.36 8.44
N VAL A 362 -13.74 35.27 7.74
CA VAL A 362 -14.02 35.13 6.30
C VAL A 362 -15.53 35.16 6.00
N GLY A 363 -16.38 34.79 6.97
CA GLY A 363 -17.85 34.86 6.85
C GLY A 363 -18.46 36.25 7.08
N TYR A 364 -17.68 37.22 7.56
CA TYR A 364 -18.12 38.59 7.81
C TYR A 364 -17.44 39.51 6.82
N ALA A 365 -18.23 40.17 5.98
CA ALA A 365 -17.72 41.03 4.91
C ALA A 365 -16.70 42.07 5.44
N TYR A 366 -15.64 42.28 4.65
CA TYR A 366 -14.74 43.44 4.60
C TYR A 366 -13.33 43.46 5.25
N ASP A 367 -12.77 42.37 5.78
CA ASP A 367 -11.34 42.40 6.17
C ASP A 367 -10.52 41.21 5.65
N ILE A 368 -10.38 41.16 4.33
CA ILE A 368 -9.50 40.21 3.65
C ILE A 368 -8.06 40.74 3.77
N SER A 369 -7.31 40.17 4.70
CA SER A 369 -5.95 40.62 5.00
C SER A 369 -4.95 39.46 4.98
N LYS A 370 -3.66 39.82 5.00
CA LYS A 370 -2.54 38.92 5.26
C LYS A 370 -2.72 38.07 6.54
N LYS A 371 -3.61 38.47 7.46
CA LYS A 371 -3.92 37.72 8.68
C LYS A 371 -4.72 36.44 8.42
N LEU A 372 -5.35 36.30 7.26
CA LEU A 372 -5.97 35.04 6.84
C LEU A 372 -4.93 33.95 6.65
N ASP A 373 -3.87 34.25 5.89
CA ASP A 373 -2.76 33.32 5.70
C ASP A 373 -2.09 32.95 7.02
N VAL A 374 -1.97 33.91 7.95
CA VAL A 374 -1.40 33.64 9.28
C VAL A 374 -2.28 32.69 10.07
N TYR A 375 -3.61 32.82 10.01
CA TYR A 375 -4.51 31.88 10.67
C TYR A 375 -4.41 30.48 10.08
N SER A 376 -4.51 30.38 8.76
CA SER A 376 -4.44 29.11 8.03
C SER A 376 -3.07 28.43 8.21
N PHE A 377 -1.98 29.21 8.24
CA PHE A 377 -0.66 28.74 8.63
C PHE A 377 -0.64 28.21 10.06
N GLY A 378 -1.28 28.91 11.00
CA GLY A 378 -1.40 28.46 12.39
C GLY A 378 -2.12 27.11 12.51
N VAL A 379 -3.20 26.90 11.76
CA VAL A 379 -3.89 25.60 11.71
C VAL A 379 -2.99 24.51 11.14
N MET A 380 -2.27 24.81 10.05
CA MET A 380 -1.29 23.89 9.46
C MET A 380 -0.16 23.55 10.43
N LEU A 381 0.33 24.53 11.20
CA LEU A 381 1.35 24.30 12.23
C LEU A 381 0.81 23.40 13.36
N LEU A 382 -0.45 23.58 13.77
CA LEU A 382 -1.09 22.65 14.70
C LEU A 382 -1.22 21.24 14.12
N GLU A 383 -1.58 21.09 12.85
CA GLU A 383 -1.63 19.78 12.18
C GLU A 383 -0.24 19.14 12.16
N ILE A 384 0.81 19.89 11.83
CA ILE A 384 2.21 19.44 11.84
C ILE A 384 2.63 19.00 13.25
N LEU A 385 2.21 19.69 14.31
CA LEU A 385 2.62 19.39 15.69
C LEU A 385 1.80 18.27 16.34
N THR A 386 0.53 18.14 15.99
CA THR A 386 -0.40 17.19 16.64
C THR A 386 -0.56 15.91 15.83
N GLY A 387 -0.31 15.95 14.52
CA GLY A 387 -0.62 14.86 13.59
C GLY A 387 -2.13 14.67 13.35
N ASN A 388 -2.97 15.57 13.89
CA ASN A 388 -4.43 15.51 13.78
C ASN A 388 -4.92 16.40 12.65
N ALA A 389 -5.93 15.92 11.92
CA ALA A 389 -6.56 16.70 10.87
C ALA A 389 -7.28 17.95 11.45
N PRO A 390 -7.34 19.07 10.71
CA PRO A 390 -8.02 20.31 11.12
C PRO A 390 -9.49 20.16 11.53
N LEU A 391 -10.18 19.19 10.93
CA LEU A 391 -11.54 18.80 11.27
C LEU A 391 -11.54 17.30 11.58
N ASP A 392 -11.74 16.94 12.85
CA ASP A 392 -11.88 15.55 13.26
C ASP A 392 -13.33 15.09 13.00
N THR A 393 -13.51 14.22 12.01
CA THR A 393 -14.78 13.57 11.68
C THR A 393 -14.95 12.21 12.36
N ILE A 394 -13.94 11.71 13.09
CA ILE A 394 -13.90 10.33 13.59
C ILE A 394 -13.34 10.34 15.03
N GLY A 395 -14.12 10.83 15.99
CA GLY A 395 -13.72 10.84 17.41
C GLY A 395 -14.82 11.32 18.38
N LYS A 396 -14.51 11.31 19.69
CA LYS A 396 -15.40 11.83 20.76
C LYS A 396 -15.66 13.34 20.63
N ASN A 397 -14.81 14.05 19.88
CA ASN A 397 -14.84 15.50 19.67
C ASN A 397 -15.30 15.87 18.25
N LYS A 398 -16.20 15.06 17.67
CA LYS A 398 -16.77 15.28 16.32
C LYS A 398 -17.26 16.72 16.17
N GLY A 399 -16.71 17.42 15.17
CA GLY A 399 -17.13 18.78 14.80
C GLY A 399 -16.44 19.92 15.55
N ILE A 400 -15.48 19.64 16.43
CA ILE A 400 -14.61 20.67 17.03
C ILE A 400 -13.42 20.91 16.10
N ASP A 401 -13.13 22.18 15.77
CA ASP A 401 -11.95 22.54 14.99
C ASP A 401 -10.65 22.31 15.78
N LEU A 402 -9.56 22.01 15.08
CA LEU A 402 -8.27 21.70 15.69
C LEU A 402 -7.77 22.80 16.65
N PRO A 403 -7.83 24.10 16.32
CA PRO A 403 -7.45 25.15 17.27
C PRO A 403 -8.25 25.13 18.58
N SER A 404 -9.55 24.90 18.51
CA SER A 404 -10.43 24.82 19.69
C SER A 404 -10.12 23.57 20.51
N TRP A 405 -9.89 22.43 19.84
CA TRP A 405 -9.47 21.20 20.50
C TRP A 405 -8.16 21.38 21.27
N VAL A 406 -7.14 21.99 20.64
CA VAL A 406 -5.86 22.27 21.29
C VAL A 406 -6.06 23.17 22.51
N ARG A 407 -6.88 24.23 22.42
CA ARG A 407 -7.16 25.12 23.57
C ARG A 407 -7.84 24.41 24.74
N ILE A 408 -8.72 23.45 24.49
CA ILE A 408 -9.35 22.61 25.53
C ILE A 408 -8.29 21.72 26.18
N MET A 409 -7.44 21.08 25.38
CA MET A 409 -6.41 20.17 25.88
C MET A 409 -5.39 20.88 26.80
N PHE A 410 -5.08 22.17 26.55
CA PHE A 410 -4.26 22.99 27.45
C PHE A 410 -4.83 23.12 28.87
N GLN A 411 -6.14 22.96 29.04
CA GLN A 411 -6.82 23.09 30.34
C GLN A 411 -7.01 21.74 31.02
N GLU A 412 -7.14 20.66 30.26
CA GLU A 412 -7.56 19.36 30.77
C GLU A 412 -6.45 18.32 30.91
N LYS A 413 -5.34 18.45 30.16
CA LYS A 413 -4.31 17.41 30.07
C LYS A 413 -2.88 17.98 30.11
N PRO A 414 -1.89 17.13 30.44
CA PRO A 414 -0.49 17.45 30.24
C PRO A 414 -0.21 17.85 28.78
N ILE A 415 0.56 18.91 28.57
CA ILE A 415 0.90 19.45 27.23
C ILE A 415 1.51 18.39 26.30
N ILE A 416 2.24 17.42 26.85
CA ILE A 416 2.86 16.32 26.09
C ILE A 416 1.82 15.48 25.31
N ASP A 417 0.58 15.38 25.82
CA ASP A 417 -0.51 14.61 25.19
C ASP A 417 -1.11 15.30 23.95
N VAL A 418 -0.77 16.57 23.72
CA VAL A 418 -1.22 17.34 22.56
C VAL A 418 -0.44 16.96 21.30
N PHE A 419 0.83 16.59 21.46
CA PHE A 419 1.73 16.34 20.33
C PHE A 419 1.49 14.98 19.67
N ASP A 420 1.89 14.89 18.40
CA ASP A 420 1.93 13.62 17.67
C ASP A 420 2.71 12.57 18.49
N LYS A 421 2.13 11.37 18.64
CA LYS A 421 2.74 10.26 19.39
C LYS A 421 4.17 9.95 18.95
N ASN A 422 4.48 10.13 17.67
CA ASN A 422 5.82 9.90 17.11
C ASN A 422 6.83 10.99 17.52
N MET A 423 6.37 12.14 18.02
CA MET A 423 7.24 13.21 18.54
C MET A 423 7.45 13.15 20.05
N VAL A 424 6.56 12.48 20.79
CA VAL A 424 6.65 12.34 22.26
C VAL A 424 7.99 11.76 22.70
N GLN A 425 8.55 10.82 21.94
CA GLN A 425 9.87 10.23 22.21
C GLN A 425 11.04 11.25 22.16
N HIS A 426 10.87 12.36 21.44
CA HIS A 426 11.87 13.42 21.31
C HIS A 426 11.60 14.61 22.25
N TYR A 427 10.58 14.53 23.10
CA TYR A 427 10.18 15.62 23.99
C TYR A 427 11.28 15.95 25.02
N GLN A 428 12.12 15.00 25.41
CA GLN A 428 13.27 15.26 26.27
C GLN A 428 14.34 16.14 25.60
N GLU A 429 14.50 16.04 24.28
CA GLU A 429 15.50 16.79 23.51
C GLU A 429 14.97 18.13 23.01
N PHE A 430 13.70 18.18 22.58
CA PHE A 430 13.11 19.35 21.92
C PHE A 430 11.87 19.91 22.62
N GLY A 431 11.53 19.45 23.83
CA GLY A 431 10.28 19.81 24.52
C GLY A 431 10.02 21.31 24.58
N ASP A 432 11.02 22.10 24.97
CA ASP A 432 10.89 23.58 25.02
C ASP A 432 10.58 24.17 23.64
N GLN A 433 11.21 23.66 22.58
CA GLN A 433 10.96 24.11 21.21
C GLN A 433 9.55 23.72 20.74
N MET A 434 9.12 22.50 21.09
CA MET A 434 7.78 21.99 20.79
C MET A 434 6.70 22.85 21.44
N VAL A 435 6.86 23.21 22.72
CA VAL A 435 5.93 24.08 23.44
C VAL A 435 5.90 25.49 22.83
N GLN A 436 7.06 26.08 22.54
CA GLN A 436 7.12 27.41 21.92
C GLN A 436 6.45 27.45 20.53
N LEU A 437 6.62 26.42 19.70
CA LEU A 437 5.95 26.34 18.41
C LEU A 437 4.44 26.11 18.55
N LEU A 438 4.02 25.34 19.55
CA LEU A 438 2.60 25.12 19.84
C LEU A 438 1.92 26.43 20.28
N GLU A 439 2.56 27.19 21.17
CA GLU A 439 2.09 28.52 21.60
C GLU A 439 2.02 29.50 20.42
N LEU A 440 3.05 29.50 19.55
CA LEU A 440 3.06 30.31 18.33
C LEU A 440 1.88 29.97 17.42
N ALA A 441 1.59 28.68 17.22
CA ALA A 441 0.45 28.22 16.43
C ALA A 441 -0.89 28.69 17.03
N ILE A 442 -1.01 28.68 18.36
CA ILE A 442 -2.19 29.18 19.09
C ILE A 442 -2.36 30.69 18.94
N CYS A 443 -1.26 31.45 18.95
CA CYS A 443 -1.27 32.89 18.67
C CYS A 443 -1.70 33.19 17.23
N CYS A 444 -1.21 32.40 16.27
CA CYS A 444 -1.59 32.50 14.85
C CYS A 444 -3.08 32.23 14.64
N THR A 445 -3.68 31.31 15.40
CA THR A 445 -5.10 30.92 15.31
C THR A 445 -6.02 31.76 16.20
N SER A 446 -5.63 32.96 16.60
CA SER A 446 -6.49 33.87 17.36
C SER A 446 -7.76 34.24 16.57
N LYS A 447 -8.92 34.23 17.22
CA LYS A 447 -10.18 34.67 16.59
C LYS A 447 -10.18 36.15 16.22
N ASN A 448 -9.37 36.98 16.90
CA ASN A 448 -9.19 38.39 16.55
C ASN A 448 -7.96 38.56 15.63
N PRO A 449 -8.12 39.00 14.37
CA PRO A 449 -7.02 39.13 13.41
C PRO A 449 -5.89 40.05 13.87
N THR A 450 -6.20 41.10 14.63
CA THR A 450 -5.21 42.08 15.11
C THR A 450 -4.27 41.50 16.16
N LYS A 451 -4.72 40.46 16.89
CA LYS A 451 -3.90 39.75 17.89
C LYS A 451 -2.95 38.72 17.28
N ARG A 452 -3.15 38.34 16.01
CA ARG A 452 -2.25 37.40 15.34
C ARG A 452 -0.92 38.11 15.04
N PRO A 453 0.23 37.44 15.13
CA PRO A 453 1.51 38.00 14.69
C PRO A 453 1.52 38.33 13.18
N SER A 454 2.53 39.05 12.70
CA SER A 454 2.81 39.11 11.26
C SER A 454 3.53 37.83 10.84
N ILE A 455 3.41 37.40 9.57
CA ILE A 455 4.13 36.20 9.13
C ILE A 455 5.66 36.35 9.25
N ILE A 456 6.17 37.57 9.11
CA ILE A 456 7.58 37.91 9.36
C ILE A 456 7.97 37.59 10.81
N ALA A 457 7.13 37.99 11.77
CA ALA A 457 7.38 37.67 13.19
C ALA A 457 7.31 36.16 13.45
N VAL A 458 6.36 35.47 12.80
CA VAL A 458 6.22 34.00 12.87
C VAL A 458 7.47 33.30 12.32
N ALA A 459 7.91 33.65 11.11
CA ALA A 459 9.09 33.06 10.47
C ALA A 459 10.35 33.28 11.32
N ASN A 460 10.52 34.49 11.86
CA ASN A 460 11.64 34.80 12.76
C ASN A 460 11.58 34.03 14.08
N GLN A 461 10.39 33.83 14.65
CA GLN A 461 10.23 33.05 15.87
C GLN A 461 10.57 31.57 15.61
N ILE A 462 10.06 30.97 14.53
CA ILE A 462 10.41 29.60 14.14
C ILE A 462 11.92 29.46 13.92
N LYS A 463 12.54 30.43 13.22
CA LYS A 463 13.99 30.46 12.99
C LYS A 463 14.79 30.41 14.29
N ARG A 464 14.40 31.22 15.27
CA ARG A 464 15.07 31.31 16.59
C ARG A 464 14.85 30.04 17.40
N THR A 465 13.61 29.59 17.52
CA THR A 465 13.25 28.40 18.30
C THR A 465 13.93 27.14 17.76
N CYS A 466 14.05 27.00 16.44
CA CYS A 466 14.62 25.81 15.80
C CYS A 466 16.10 25.96 15.36
N SER A 467 16.74 27.09 15.65
CA SER A 467 18.16 27.36 15.36
C SER A 467 18.58 27.18 13.88
N PHE A 468 17.72 27.58 12.93
CA PHE A 468 18.09 27.57 11.51
C PHE A 468 19.18 28.62 11.21
N LYS A 469 20.31 28.20 10.62
CA LYS A 469 21.42 29.10 10.23
C LYS A 469 20.98 30.05 9.11
N SER A 470 21.54 31.26 9.12
CA SER A 470 21.29 32.34 8.14
C SER A 470 21.77 32.01 6.75
#